data_AF-M0I9B6-F1
#
_entry.id   AF-M0I9B6-F1
#
_cell.length_a   1.000
_cell.length_b   1.000
_cell.length_c   1.000
_cell.angle_alpha   90.00
_cell.angle_beta   90.00
_cell.angle_gamma   90.00
#
_symmetry.space_group_name_H-M   'P 1'
#
loop_
_entity.id
_entity.type
_entity.pdbx_description
1 polymer ?
#
loop_
_entity_poly.entity_id
_entity_poly.type
_entity_poly.pdbx_seq_one_letter_code
_entity_poly.pdbx_strand_id
1 'polypeptide(L)'
;MGVIREVYDDLDTDVEFEEFEAAVNDKVEQMGGLADEETAAMLIAHELRDEEVNGIADIEPGMEDVKFLAKVVSIGEVRTFERDGEDEDGRVVNIEVADETGRIRVSLWDEMAAGAKENLEVGTVLRIGGRPKDGYNGVEVSASKVEEDLDAEVDVQVLDSYRVEDLALGLSDVNLEGKILDAGTVRTFDRDDGTEGRVSNLSVGDPTGRVRVTLWDERADLAEELEPGQSVEVVDGYVRERDGSLELHVGSRGAVEPIDEDIEYVPETTDIGSLELGQTVDIAGGVIEADGKRTFDRDDGSEGQVRNIRVKDGTGDIRVALWGEKADADVDLADYVVITDAEIKEGWQEDLEASAGWRSSVAVMDEAPEGAAGTDAGDSGPTPPSDQGLGAFSGDGSSGGSSGSSDDTSAANGGSSSDASAAESTGEAVEFTGTVVQAGTPVILDDGTQTKTVDTDADLGLGDEVTVSGTETDGRISAESVEVHTGAQQ
;
A
#
# COMPACT_ATOMS: atom_id res chain seq x y z
N MET A 1 -51.48 -36.13 -14.12
CA MET A 1 -51.53 -34.71 -14.49
C MET A 1 -51.59 -34.62 -16.02
N GLY A 2 -51.57 -33.44 -16.64
CA GLY A 2 -51.17 -33.38 -18.06
C GLY A 2 -49.67 -33.71 -18.15
N VAL A 3 -49.22 -34.37 -19.23
CA VAL A 3 -47.80 -34.78 -19.41
C VAL A 3 -46.82 -33.59 -19.32
N ILE A 4 -47.22 -32.42 -19.83
CA ILE A 4 -46.44 -31.17 -19.72
C ILE A 4 -46.22 -30.78 -18.25
N ARG A 5 -47.23 -30.95 -17.40
CA ARG A 5 -47.17 -30.62 -15.97
C ARG A 5 -46.30 -31.57 -15.18
N GLU A 6 -46.23 -32.84 -15.58
CA GLU A 6 -45.34 -33.81 -14.93
C GLU A 6 -43.86 -33.50 -15.20
N VAL A 7 -43.53 -33.06 -16.42
CA VAL A 7 -42.17 -32.59 -16.75
C VAL A 7 -41.84 -31.27 -16.06
N TYR A 8 -42.79 -30.35 -15.95
CA TYR A 8 -42.64 -29.09 -15.25
C TYR A 8 -42.44 -29.26 -13.74
N ASP A 9 -43.24 -30.11 -13.09
CA ASP A 9 -43.13 -30.37 -11.64
C ASP A 9 -41.78 -31.03 -11.28
N ASP A 10 -41.12 -31.71 -12.23
CA ASP A 10 -39.78 -32.29 -12.10
C ASP A 10 -38.64 -31.30 -12.46
N LEU A 11 -38.97 -30.12 -13.00
CA LEU A 11 -38.04 -29.07 -13.41
C LEU A 11 -37.89 -28.05 -12.27
N ASP A 12 -36.65 -27.84 -11.82
CA ASP A 12 -36.30 -26.71 -10.97
C ASP A 12 -36.15 -25.50 -11.89
N THR A 13 -37.22 -24.72 -12.07
CA THR A 13 -37.22 -23.52 -12.93
C THR A 13 -38.09 -22.44 -12.33
N ASP A 14 -37.69 -21.19 -12.55
CA ASP A 14 -38.43 -20.01 -12.14
C ASP A 14 -39.47 -19.53 -13.18
N VAL A 15 -39.58 -20.24 -14.31
CA VAL A 15 -40.58 -19.95 -15.35
C VAL A 15 -41.96 -20.41 -14.87
N GLU A 16 -42.97 -19.56 -14.97
CA GLU A 16 -44.35 -19.92 -14.63
C GLU A 16 -44.90 -21.04 -15.54
N PHE A 17 -45.75 -21.92 -14.99
CA PHE A 17 -46.28 -23.08 -15.74
C PHE A 17 -46.98 -22.69 -17.05
N GLU A 18 -47.68 -21.55 -17.08
CA GLU A 18 -48.38 -21.07 -18.27
C GLU A 18 -47.41 -20.67 -19.40
N GLU A 19 -46.24 -20.11 -19.06
CA GLU A 19 -45.20 -19.75 -20.03
C GLU A 19 -44.46 -20.99 -20.54
N PHE A 20 -44.17 -21.95 -19.65
CA PHE A 20 -43.62 -23.25 -20.03
C PHE A 20 -44.57 -24.01 -20.97
N GLU A 21 -45.87 -24.07 -20.65
CA GLU A 21 -46.88 -24.74 -21.48
C GLU A 21 -47.01 -24.07 -22.86
N ALA A 22 -46.96 -22.73 -22.93
CA ALA A 22 -46.95 -22.00 -24.20
C ALA A 22 -45.71 -22.33 -25.04
N ALA A 23 -44.52 -22.33 -24.45
CA ALA A 23 -43.27 -22.66 -25.13
C ALA A 23 -43.26 -24.11 -25.67
N VAL A 24 -43.81 -25.06 -24.90
CA VAL A 24 -43.96 -26.45 -25.34
C VAL A 24 -44.89 -26.55 -26.55
N ASN A 25 -46.04 -25.87 -26.53
CA ASN A 25 -46.99 -25.87 -27.64
C ASN A 25 -46.39 -25.27 -28.92
N ASP A 26 -45.68 -24.14 -28.81
CA ASP A 26 -44.97 -23.52 -29.94
C ASP A 26 -43.89 -24.46 -30.52
N LYS A 27 -43.17 -25.19 -29.66
CA LYS A 27 -42.16 -26.17 -30.09
C LYS A 27 -42.78 -27.37 -30.82
N VAL A 28 -43.95 -27.84 -30.36
CA VAL A 28 -44.73 -28.89 -31.06
C VAL A 28 -45.16 -28.43 -32.44
N GLU A 29 -45.62 -27.17 -32.57
CA GLU A 29 -45.99 -26.58 -33.86
C GLU A 29 -44.78 -26.41 -34.79
N GLN A 30 -43.64 -25.94 -34.28
CA GLN A 30 -42.38 -25.83 -35.04
C GLN A 30 -41.90 -27.18 -35.57
N MET A 31 -42.03 -28.23 -34.77
CA MET A 31 -41.67 -29.58 -35.18
C MET A 31 -42.71 -30.21 -36.13
N GLY A 32 -43.79 -29.49 -36.48
CA GLY A 32 -44.76 -29.92 -37.49
C GLY A 32 -45.44 -31.26 -37.15
N GLY A 33 -45.59 -31.56 -35.86
CA GLY A 33 -46.14 -32.84 -35.37
C GLY A 33 -45.20 -34.03 -35.44
N LEU A 34 -43.89 -33.83 -35.60
CA LEU A 34 -42.86 -34.89 -35.52
C LEU A 34 -42.52 -35.31 -34.08
N ALA A 35 -42.78 -34.44 -33.11
CA ALA A 35 -42.60 -34.69 -31.68
C ALA A 35 -43.96 -34.60 -30.97
N ASP A 36 -44.13 -35.42 -29.93
CA ASP A 36 -45.26 -35.34 -29.01
C ASP A 36 -45.02 -34.28 -27.92
N GLU A 37 -46.09 -33.88 -27.23
CA GLU A 37 -46.05 -32.87 -26.16
C GLU A 37 -45.03 -33.23 -25.06
N GLU A 38 -44.83 -34.53 -24.78
CA GLU A 38 -43.85 -35.02 -23.82
C GLU A 38 -42.40 -34.80 -24.30
N THR A 39 -42.08 -35.12 -25.56
CA THR A 39 -40.74 -34.87 -26.12
C THR A 39 -40.45 -33.38 -26.26
N ALA A 40 -41.45 -32.59 -26.65
CA ALA A 40 -41.31 -31.13 -26.71
C ALA A 40 -41.10 -30.53 -25.30
N ALA A 41 -41.84 -31.01 -24.29
CA ALA A 41 -41.64 -30.62 -22.90
C ALA A 41 -40.25 -31.01 -22.37
N MET A 42 -39.76 -32.22 -22.68
CA MET A 42 -38.40 -32.62 -22.30
C MET A 42 -37.31 -31.82 -23.02
N LEU A 43 -37.54 -31.41 -24.27
CA LEU A 43 -36.61 -30.54 -25.01
C LEU A 43 -36.55 -29.13 -24.40
N ILE A 44 -37.70 -28.52 -24.13
CA ILE A 44 -37.76 -27.20 -23.47
C ILE A 44 -37.20 -27.30 -22.06
N ALA A 45 -37.49 -28.36 -21.30
CA ALA A 45 -36.92 -28.57 -19.98
C ALA A 45 -35.40 -28.76 -20.01
N HIS A 46 -34.86 -29.41 -21.04
CA HIS A 46 -33.42 -29.55 -21.23
C HIS A 46 -32.76 -28.22 -21.62
N GLU A 47 -33.40 -27.46 -22.52
CA GLU A 47 -32.99 -26.12 -22.95
C GLU A 47 -32.94 -25.16 -21.74
N LEU A 48 -33.99 -25.17 -20.91
CA LEU A 48 -34.03 -24.36 -19.69
C LEU A 48 -32.95 -24.74 -18.66
N ARG A 49 -32.63 -26.03 -18.52
CA ARG A 49 -31.57 -26.50 -17.59
C ARG A 49 -30.15 -26.23 -18.10
N ASP A 50 -29.93 -26.29 -19.41
CA ASP A 50 -28.61 -26.09 -20.01
C ASP A 50 -28.22 -24.60 -20.11
N GLU A 51 -29.22 -23.70 -20.03
CA GLU A 51 -28.99 -22.25 -20.00
C GLU A 51 -28.61 -21.73 -18.61
N GLU A 52 -28.90 -22.46 -17.52
CA GLU A 52 -28.55 -22.02 -16.16
C GLU A 52 -27.10 -22.34 -15.81
N VAL A 53 -26.33 -21.31 -15.46
CA VAL A 53 -24.96 -21.47 -14.96
C VAL A 53 -24.94 -21.44 -13.42
N ASN A 54 -24.03 -22.19 -12.80
CA ASN A 54 -23.95 -22.25 -11.32
C ASN A 54 -23.44 -20.94 -10.72
N GLY A 55 -22.73 -20.14 -11.50
CA GLY A 55 -22.25 -18.83 -11.12
C GLY A 55 -21.56 -18.12 -12.28
N ILE A 56 -21.30 -16.84 -12.09
CA ILE A 56 -20.66 -15.95 -13.06
C ILE A 56 -19.30 -16.49 -13.54
N ALA A 57 -18.53 -17.14 -12.66
CA ALA A 57 -17.22 -17.68 -13.03
C ALA A 57 -17.28 -18.77 -14.12
N ASP A 58 -18.42 -19.42 -14.30
CA ASP A 58 -18.63 -20.47 -15.30
C ASP A 58 -19.03 -19.91 -16.68
N ILE A 59 -19.24 -18.59 -16.80
CA ILE A 59 -19.69 -17.96 -18.05
C ILE A 59 -18.52 -17.82 -19.03
N GLU A 60 -18.63 -18.48 -20.18
CA GLU A 60 -17.61 -18.46 -21.24
C GLU A 60 -18.14 -17.81 -22.53
N PRO A 61 -17.28 -17.14 -23.32
CA PRO A 61 -17.68 -16.56 -24.58
C PRO A 61 -18.03 -17.67 -25.59
N GLY A 62 -19.13 -17.48 -26.33
CA GLY A 62 -19.58 -18.42 -27.34
C GLY A 62 -20.66 -19.41 -26.90
N MET A 63 -21.05 -19.42 -25.61
CA MET A 63 -22.30 -20.02 -25.17
C MET A 63 -23.50 -19.39 -25.90
N GLU A 64 -24.55 -20.17 -26.15
CA GLU A 64 -25.72 -19.69 -26.92
C GLU A 64 -26.53 -18.67 -26.10
N ASP A 65 -26.94 -19.04 -24.88
CA ASP A 65 -27.57 -18.19 -23.89
C ASP A 65 -27.18 -18.68 -22.47
N VAL A 66 -27.13 -17.75 -21.51
CA VAL A 66 -26.90 -18.04 -20.09
C VAL A 66 -27.93 -17.35 -19.21
N LYS A 67 -28.26 -17.98 -18.09
CA LYS A 67 -29.15 -17.51 -17.03
C LYS A 67 -28.44 -17.63 -15.70
N PHE A 68 -28.42 -16.55 -14.92
CA PHE A 68 -27.78 -16.52 -13.62
C PHE A 68 -28.41 -15.46 -12.70
N LEU A 69 -28.21 -15.64 -11.40
CA LEU A 69 -28.58 -14.68 -10.37
C LEU A 69 -27.35 -13.86 -9.99
N ALA A 70 -27.50 -12.54 -9.91
CA ALA A 70 -26.42 -11.66 -9.49
C ALA A 70 -26.94 -10.37 -8.86
N LYS A 71 -26.17 -9.82 -7.93
CA LYS A 71 -26.42 -8.53 -7.31
C LYS A 71 -25.84 -7.40 -8.14
N VAL A 72 -26.60 -6.33 -8.37
CA VAL A 72 -26.12 -5.11 -9.02
C VAL A 72 -25.08 -4.45 -8.13
N VAL A 73 -23.87 -4.30 -8.65
CA VAL A 73 -22.78 -3.57 -8.00
C VAL A 73 -22.75 -2.12 -8.48
N SER A 74 -22.93 -1.90 -9.79
CA SER A 74 -22.91 -0.55 -10.34
C SER A 74 -23.73 -0.41 -11.61
N ILE A 75 -24.15 0.83 -11.89
CA ILE A 75 -24.98 1.19 -13.03
C ILE A 75 -24.30 2.31 -13.81
N GLY A 76 -23.89 2.00 -15.04
CA GLY A 76 -23.24 2.97 -15.92
C GLY A 76 -24.19 4.02 -16.49
N GLU A 77 -23.63 4.94 -17.27
CA GLU A 77 -24.41 5.96 -17.96
C GLU A 77 -25.09 5.41 -19.23
N VAL A 78 -26.30 5.89 -19.50
CA VAL A 78 -27.02 5.59 -20.73
C VAL A 78 -26.32 6.32 -21.88
N ARG A 79 -25.86 5.56 -22.86
CA ARG A 79 -25.27 6.06 -24.11
C ARG A 79 -26.28 5.93 -25.23
N THR A 80 -26.33 6.92 -26.10
CA THR A 80 -27.23 6.97 -27.26
C THR A 80 -26.42 7.02 -28.55
N PHE A 81 -26.85 6.30 -29.57
CA PHE A 81 -26.19 6.24 -30.88
C PHE A 81 -27.20 6.15 -32.02
N GLU A 82 -26.86 6.71 -33.18
CA GLU A 82 -27.70 6.66 -34.38
C GLU A 82 -27.63 5.26 -35.03
N ARG A 83 -28.78 4.71 -35.44
CA ARG A 83 -28.87 3.42 -36.13
C ARG A 83 -29.19 3.65 -37.61
N ASP A 84 -28.35 3.12 -38.50
CA ASP A 84 -28.55 3.28 -39.95
C ASP A 84 -29.89 2.66 -40.40
N GLY A 85 -30.83 3.51 -40.84
CA GLY A 85 -32.10 3.10 -41.43
C GLY A 85 -33.29 2.97 -40.46
N GLU A 86 -33.12 3.36 -39.19
CA GLU A 86 -34.21 3.47 -38.21
C GLU A 86 -34.41 4.94 -37.78
N ASP A 87 -35.65 5.35 -37.50
CA ASP A 87 -35.98 6.73 -37.11
C ASP A 87 -35.69 7.00 -35.62
N GLU A 88 -35.33 5.98 -34.83
CA GLU A 88 -35.16 6.06 -33.38
C GLU A 88 -33.72 5.71 -32.99
N ASP A 89 -33.12 6.54 -32.13
CA ASP A 89 -31.75 6.35 -31.68
C ASP A 89 -31.63 5.11 -30.78
N GLY A 90 -30.63 4.28 -31.05
CA GLY A 90 -30.30 3.13 -30.20
C GLY A 90 -29.74 3.58 -28.85
N ARG A 91 -30.02 2.81 -27.80
CA ARG A 91 -29.54 3.10 -26.44
C ARG A 91 -28.83 1.89 -25.85
N VAL A 92 -27.78 2.15 -25.07
CA VAL A 92 -27.06 1.10 -24.34
C VAL A 92 -26.62 1.62 -22.98
N VAL A 93 -26.78 0.80 -21.97
CA VAL A 93 -26.22 1.01 -20.64
C VAL A 93 -25.52 -0.26 -20.20
N ASN A 94 -24.46 -0.11 -19.43
CA ASN A 94 -23.74 -1.24 -18.88
C ASN A 94 -23.92 -1.24 -17.37
N ILE A 95 -24.30 -2.38 -16.82
CA ILE A 95 -24.31 -2.60 -15.38
C ILE A 95 -23.22 -3.61 -15.04
N GLU A 96 -22.66 -3.50 -13.84
CA GLU A 96 -21.86 -4.58 -13.26
C GLU A 96 -22.68 -5.32 -12.23
N VAL A 97 -22.59 -6.64 -12.32
CA VAL A 97 -23.29 -7.55 -11.42
C VAL A 97 -22.30 -8.58 -10.89
N ALA A 98 -22.56 -9.06 -9.69
CA ALA A 98 -21.67 -9.95 -8.98
C ALA A 98 -22.44 -11.02 -8.22
N ASP A 99 -21.81 -12.17 -8.07
CA ASP A 99 -22.22 -13.26 -7.20
C ASP A 99 -21.02 -13.71 -6.35
N GLU A 100 -21.18 -14.82 -5.62
CA GLU A 100 -20.12 -15.39 -4.78
C GLU A 100 -18.92 -15.91 -5.60
N THR A 101 -19.12 -16.17 -6.90
CA THR A 101 -18.14 -16.79 -7.79
C THR A 101 -17.35 -15.77 -8.61
N GLY A 102 -17.93 -14.62 -8.92
CA GLY A 102 -17.28 -13.62 -9.73
C GLY A 102 -18.12 -12.38 -10.02
N ARG A 103 -17.60 -11.57 -10.94
CA ARG A 103 -18.23 -10.32 -11.41
C ARG A 103 -18.24 -10.31 -12.92
N ILE A 104 -19.33 -9.81 -13.50
CA ILE A 104 -19.45 -9.70 -14.95
C ILE A 104 -20.22 -8.45 -15.33
N ARG A 105 -19.84 -7.90 -16.49
CA ARG A 105 -20.52 -6.76 -17.08
C ARG A 105 -21.69 -7.24 -17.94
N VAL A 106 -22.84 -6.61 -17.74
CA VAL A 106 -24.07 -6.87 -18.48
C VAL A 106 -24.45 -5.64 -19.29
N SER A 107 -24.60 -5.79 -20.61
CA SER A 107 -25.09 -4.73 -21.50
C SER A 107 -26.61 -4.82 -21.64
N LEU A 108 -27.31 -3.76 -21.26
CA LEU A 108 -28.74 -3.59 -21.50
C LEU A 108 -28.94 -2.69 -22.73
N TRP A 109 -29.87 -3.06 -23.61
CA TRP A 109 -30.13 -2.37 -24.87
C TRP A 109 -31.52 -1.77 -24.93
N ASP A 110 -31.66 -0.71 -25.72
CA ASP A 110 -32.91 -0.07 -26.13
C ASP A 110 -33.86 0.21 -24.95
N GLU A 111 -35.00 -0.47 -24.85
CA GLU A 111 -35.99 -0.25 -23.79
C GLU A 111 -35.43 -0.53 -22.38
N MET A 112 -34.68 -1.62 -22.23
CA MET A 112 -34.02 -1.95 -20.95
C MET A 112 -33.00 -0.87 -20.58
N ALA A 113 -32.29 -0.30 -21.57
CA ALA A 113 -31.34 0.78 -21.33
C ALA A 113 -32.02 2.09 -20.93
N ALA A 114 -33.18 2.39 -21.53
CA ALA A 114 -33.93 3.61 -21.22
C ALA A 114 -34.47 3.61 -19.78
N GLY A 115 -34.93 2.46 -19.29
CA GLY A 115 -35.48 2.32 -17.94
C GLY A 115 -34.46 1.99 -16.84
N ALA A 116 -33.21 1.65 -17.19
CA ALA A 116 -32.24 1.13 -16.21
C ALA A 116 -32.01 2.04 -15.00
N LYS A 117 -31.89 3.36 -15.20
CA LYS A 117 -31.67 4.29 -14.07
C LYS A 117 -32.89 4.49 -13.17
N GLU A 118 -34.07 4.17 -13.67
CA GLU A 118 -35.34 4.34 -12.93
C GLU A 118 -35.79 3.03 -12.28
N ASN A 119 -35.41 1.90 -12.88
CA ASN A 119 -35.88 0.57 -12.51
C ASN A 119 -34.83 -0.30 -11.83
N LEU A 120 -33.55 0.11 -11.78
CA LEU A 120 -32.49 -0.65 -11.14
C LEU A 120 -31.84 0.18 -10.04
N GLU A 121 -31.58 -0.47 -8.91
CA GLU A 121 -30.87 0.08 -7.77
C GLU A 121 -29.63 -0.77 -7.48
N VAL A 122 -28.56 -0.12 -7.01
CA VAL A 122 -27.37 -0.82 -6.55
C VAL A 122 -27.72 -1.64 -5.31
N GLY A 123 -27.29 -2.90 -5.29
CA GLY A 123 -27.61 -3.88 -4.25
C GLY A 123 -28.81 -4.78 -4.56
N THR A 124 -29.59 -4.50 -5.62
CA THR A 124 -30.71 -5.34 -6.05
C THR A 124 -30.21 -6.65 -6.66
N VAL A 125 -30.88 -7.77 -6.35
CA VAL A 125 -30.61 -9.08 -6.96
C VAL A 125 -31.46 -9.23 -8.22
N LEU A 126 -30.81 -9.62 -9.32
CA LEU A 126 -31.43 -9.77 -10.63
C LEU A 126 -31.26 -11.21 -11.14
N ARG A 127 -32.31 -11.74 -11.76
CA ARG A 127 -32.24 -12.88 -12.67
C ARG A 127 -31.96 -12.36 -14.07
N ILE A 128 -30.78 -12.68 -14.60
CA ILE A 128 -30.28 -12.15 -15.87
C ILE A 128 -30.18 -13.29 -16.87
N GLY A 129 -30.90 -13.14 -17.98
CA GLY A 129 -30.78 -13.97 -19.16
C GLY A 129 -30.08 -13.21 -20.28
N GLY A 130 -29.14 -13.82 -20.97
CA GLY A 130 -28.50 -13.18 -22.10
C GLY A 130 -27.38 -13.97 -22.73
N ARG A 131 -26.79 -13.38 -23.76
CA ARG A 131 -25.74 -14.05 -24.55
C ARG A 131 -24.35 -13.59 -24.15
N PRO A 132 -23.44 -14.50 -23.74
CA PRO A 132 -22.04 -14.16 -23.49
C PRO A 132 -21.31 -13.78 -24.78
N LYS A 133 -20.46 -12.76 -24.68
CA LYS A 133 -19.63 -12.25 -25.77
C LYS A 133 -18.24 -11.89 -25.25
N ASP A 134 -17.24 -11.93 -26.13
CA ASP A 134 -15.96 -11.29 -25.88
C ASP A 134 -16.13 -9.77 -25.96
N GLY A 135 -16.02 -9.12 -24.81
CA GLY A 135 -15.98 -7.67 -24.68
C GLY A 135 -14.55 -7.12 -24.63
N TYR A 136 -14.45 -5.80 -24.43
CA TYR A 136 -13.16 -5.11 -24.41
C TYR A 136 -12.31 -5.47 -23.18
N ASN A 137 -12.95 -5.75 -22.04
CA ASN A 137 -12.29 -6.07 -20.77
C ASN A 137 -12.44 -7.57 -20.38
N GLY A 138 -12.76 -8.45 -21.34
CA GLY A 138 -13.06 -9.85 -21.08
C GLY A 138 -14.50 -10.22 -21.42
N VAL A 139 -15.00 -11.31 -20.83
CA VAL A 139 -16.34 -11.82 -21.09
C VAL A 139 -17.40 -10.85 -20.57
N GLU A 140 -18.40 -10.54 -21.39
CA GLU A 140 -19.54 -9.70 -21.03
C GLU A 140 -20.84 -10.41 -21.47
N VAL A 141 -21.97 -10.11 -20.83
CA VAL A 141 -23.28 -10.66 -21.23
C VAL A 141 -24.12 -9.57 -21.88
N SER A 142 -24.62 -9.84 -23.09
CA SER A 142 -25.66 -9.00 -23.68
C SER A 142 -27.01 -9.49 -23.18
N ALA A 143 -27.65 -8.72 -22.29
CA ALA A 143 -28.93 -9.13 -21.71
C ALA A 143 -30.01 -9.21 -22.78
N SER A 144 -30.75 -10.32 -22.76
CA SER A 144 -32.02 -10.50 -23.45
C SER A 144 -33.20 -10.33 -22.49
N LYS A 145 -32.99 -10.66 -21.21
CA LYS A 145 -33.99 -10.55 -20.14
C LYS A 145 -33.32 -10.14 -18.83
N VAL A 146 -33.94 -9.22 -18.09
CA VAL A 146 -33.52 -8.83 -16.74
C VAL A 146 -34.77 -8.69 -15.90
N GLU A 147 -34.83 -9.45 -14.80
CA GLU A 147 -35.95 -9.43 -13.86
C GLU A 147 -35.41 -9.29 -12.44
N GLU A 148 -36.04 -8.45 -11.63
CA GLU A 148 -35.70 -8.35 -10.21
C GLU A 148 -36.20 -9.59 -9.47
N ASP A 149 -35.34 -10.15 -8.61
CA ASP A 149 -35.70 -11.23 -7.71
C ASP A 149 -35.55 -10.74 -6.27
N LEU A 150 -36.70 -10.50 -5.61
CA LEU A 150 -36.75 -9.97 -4.24
C LEU A 150 -36.64 -11.07 -3.18
N ASP A 151 -36.78 -12.34 -3.58
CA ASP A 151 -36.76 -13.49 -2.67
C ASP A 151 -35.38 -14.18 -2.68
N ALA A 152 -34.57 -13.98 -3.74
CA ALA A 152 -33.21 -14.47 -3.83
C ALA A 152 -32.21 -13.61 -3.04
N GLU A 153 -31.31 -14.26 -2.29
CA GLU A 153 -30.23 -13.61 -1.55
C GLU A 153 -28.88 -13.97 -2.18
N VAL A 154 -28.12 -12.96 -2.59
CA VAL A 154 -26.75 -13.10 -3.09
C VAL A 154 -25.81 -12.36 -2.13
N ASP A 155 -24.84 -13.07 -1.54
CA ASP A 155 -23.90 -12.51 -0.56
C ASP A 155 -22.75 -11.76 -1.23
N VAL A 156 -23.07 -10.60 -1.80
CA VAL A 156 -22.08 -9.64 -2.29
C VAL A 156 -22.23 -8.33 -1.51
N GLN A 157 -21.11 -7.84 -0.98
CA GLN A 157 -21.03 -6.54 -0.33
C GLN A 157 -20.88 -5.44 -1.38
N VAL A 158 -21.74 -4.42 -1.29
CA VAL A 158 -21.59 -3.18 -2.03
C VAL A 158 -21.41 -2.07 -1.00
N LEU A 159 -20.25 -1.42 -1.06
CA LEU A 159 -19.86 -0.39 -0.12
C LEU A 159 -19.93 0.98 -0.81
N ASP A 160 -20.33 2.01 -0.08
CA ASP A 160 -20.27 3.40 -0.55
C ASP A 160 -18.82 3.89 -0.66
N SER A 161 -17.94 3.39 0.21
CA SER A 161 -16.49 3.61 0.24
C SER A 161 -15.75 2.33 0.61
N TYR A 162 -14.58 2.13 0.03
CA TYR A 162 -13.72 0.96 0.23
C TYR A 162 -12.44 1.37 0.95
N ARG A 163 -11.97 0.51 1.84
CA ARG A 163 -10.61 0.58 2.38
C ARG A 163 -9.68 -0.23 1.48
N VAL A 164 -8.37 -0.05 1.62
CA VAL A 164 -7.39 -0.79 0.83
C VAL A 164 -7.54 -2.31 1.01
N GLU A 165 -7.80 -2.79 2.23
CA GLU A 165 -8.02 -4.22 2.49
C GLU A 165 -9.29 -4.79 1.84
N ASP A 166 -10.25 -3.94 1.50
CA ASP A 166 -11.53 -4.34 0.89
C ASP A 166 -11.41 -4.52 -0.64
N LEU A 167 -10.26 -4.16 -1.24
CA LEU A 167 -10.06 -4.22 -2.68
C LEU A 167 -9.92 -5.66 -3.19
N ALA A 168 -10.64 -5.97 -4.28
CA ALA A 168 -10.58 -7.25 -4.96
C ALA A 168 -10.46 -7.08 -6.48
N LEU A 169 -9.91 -8.08 -7.17
CA LEU A 169 -9.81 -8.05 -8.64
C LEU A 169 -11.20 -7.87 -9.26
N GLY A 170 -11.33 -6.91 -10.19
CA GLY A 170 -12.57 -6.66 -10.91
C GLY A 170 -13.60 -5.82 -10.15
N LEU A 171 -13.27 -5.24 -8.99
CA LEU A 171 -14.09 -4.16 -8.44
C LEU A 171 -14.06 -2.94 -9.38
N SER A 172 -15.21 -2.32 -9.59
CA SER A 172 -15.37 -1.05 -10.30
C SER A 172 -16.20 -0.09 -9.46
N ASP A 173 -16.18 1.19 -9.85
CA ASP A 173 -16.89 2.27 -9.15
C ASP A 173 -16.48 2.32 -7.66
N VAL A 174 -15.17 2.13 -7.46
CA VAL A 174 -14.53 2.12 -6.14
C VAL A 174 -14.22 3.54 -5.73
N ASN A 175 -14.83 3.98 -4.63
CA ASN A 175 -14.44 5.18 -3.91
C ASN A 175 -13.52 4.80 -2.76
N LEU A 176 -12.33 5.39 -2.67
CA LEU A 176 -11.34 5.07 -1.65
C LEU A 176 -10.69 6.35 -1.13
N GLU A 177 -10.77 6.56 0.18
CA GLU A 177 -10.10 7.66 0.87
C GLU A 177 -8.74 7.20 1.40
N GLY A 178 -7.73 8.05 1.27
CA GLY A 178 -6.38 7.71 1.73
C GLY A 178 -5.42 8.89 1.69
N LYS A 179 -4.28 8.73 2.37
CA LYS A 179 -3.17 9.68 2.34
C LYS A 179 -2.21 9.35 1.21
N ILE A 180 -1.81 10.35 0.44
CA ILE A 180 -0.78 10.23 -0.59
C ILE A 180 0.57 10.01 0.09
N LEU A 181 1.21 8.89 -0.22
CA LEU A 181 2.54 8.54 0.27
C LEU A 181 3.63 8.95 -0.71
N ASP A 182 3.31 8.92 -2.01
CA ASP A 182 4.22 9.24 -3.10
C ASP A 182 3.43 9.61 -4.35
N ALA A 183 3.91 10.61 -5.09
CA ALA A 183 3.36 11.03 -6.38
C ALA A 183 4.45 10.90 -7.46
N GLY A 184 4.20 10.04 -8.46
CA GLY A 184 5.10 9.81 -9.58
C GLY A 184 4.92 10.81 -10.71
N THR A 185 5.84 10.84 -11.67
CA THR A 185 5.76 11.78 -12.80
C THR A 185 4.90 11.26 -13.95
N VAL A 186 4.46 12.18 -14.81
CA VAL A 186 3.73 11.83 -16.02
C VAL A 186 4.68 11.27 -17.07
N ARG A 187 4.35 10.06 -17.55
CA ARG A 187 5.04 9.39 -18.65
C ARG A 187 4.14 9.32 -19.86
N THR A 188 4.73 9.43 -21.05
CA THR A 188 4.00 9.32 -22.32
C THR A 188 4.43 8.09 -23.12
N PHE A 189 3.53 7.56 -23.94
CA PHE A 189 3.77 6.41 -24.82
C PHE A 189 2.93 6.50 -26.09
N ASP A 190 3.42 5.91 -27.19
CA ASP A 190 2.65 5.82 -28.44
C ASP A 190 1.65 4.65 -28.37
N ARG A 191 0.39 4.89 -28.75
CA ARG A 191 -0.62 3.85 -28.92
C ARG A 191 -0.58 3.25 -30.31
N ASP A 192 -1.14 2.05 -30.44
CA ASP A 192 -1.30 1.36 -31.73
C ASP A 192 -2.17 2.14 -32.74
N ASP A 193 -3.07 2.99 -32.25
CA ASP A 193 -3.90 3.89 -33.07
C ASP A 193 -3.19 5.18 -33.51
N GLY A 194 -1.93 5.37 -33.10
CA GLY A 194 -1.10 6.53 -33.41
C GLY A 194 -1.37 7.75 -32.52
N THR A 195 -2.21 7.64 -31.49
CA THR A 195 -2.37 8.68 -30.47
C THR A 195 -1.32 8.55 -29.37
N GLU A 196 -1.01 9.64 -28.66
CA GLU A 196 -0.15 9.61 -27.48
C GLU A 196 -0.98 9.29 -26.24
N GLY A 197 -0.57 8.27 -25.48
CA GLY A 197 -1.11 7.96 -24.17
C GLY A 197 -0.26 8.54 -23.05
N ARG A 198 -0.90 8.87 -21.93
CA ARG A 198 -0.24 9.39 -20.74
C ARG A 198 -0.58 8.54 -19.53
N VAL A 199 0.39 8.37 -18.65
CA VAL A 199 0.21 7.62 -17.40
C VAL A 199 1.07 8.22 -16.29
N SER A 200 0.47 8.42 -15.12
CA SER A 200 1.16 8.69 -13.87
C SER A 200 0.66 7.75 -12.78
N ASN A 201 1.30 7.82 -11.62
CA ASN A 201 1.01 6.90 -10.53
C ASN A 201 1.10 7.61 -9.19
N LEU A 202 0.20 7.28 -8.28
CA LEU A 202 0.24 7.66 -6.89
C LEU A 202 0.38 6.40 -6.04
N SER A 203 1.01 6.52 -4.88
CA SER A 203 0.87 5.56 -3.80
C SER A 203 -0.05 6.17 -2.75
N VAL A 204 -1.16 5.50 -2.47
CA VAL A 204 -2.17 5.95 -1.51
C VAL A 204 -2.30 4.91 -0.41
N GLY A 205 -2.28 5.36 0.84
CA GLY A 205 -2.37 4.51 2.03
C GLY A 205 -3.51 4.91 2.95
N ASP A 206 -4.08 3.93 3.63
CA ASP A 206 -5.06 4.08 4.70
C ASP A 206 -4.64 3.19 5.90
N PRO A 207 -5.37 3.19 7.03
CA PRO A 207 -5.02 2.35 8.18
C PRO A 207 -5.00 0.83 7.91
N THR A 208 -5.52 0.39 6.77
CA THR A 208 -5.66 -1.03 6.39
C THR A 208 -4.61 -1.48 5.38
N GLY A 209 -3.91 -0.56 4.73
CA GLY A 209 -2.82 -0.88 3.83
C GLY A 209 -2.50 0.24 2.84
N ARG A 210 -1.86 -0.15 1.73
CA ARG A 210 -1.40 0.74 0.68
C ARG A 210 -1.74 0.17 -0.70
N VAL A 211 -2.18 1.03 -1.60
CA VAL A 211 -2.50 0.69 -2.99
C VAL A 211 -1.82 1.64 -3.95
N ARG A 212 -1.39 1.10 -5.10
CA ARG A 212 -0.93 1.91 -6.23
C ARG A 212 -2.14 2.39 -7.02
N VAL A 213 -2.28 3.71 -7.16
CA VAL A 213 -3.31 4.34 -7.97
C VAL A 213 -2.71 4.76 -9.32
N THR A 214 -3.22 4.20 -10.42
CA THR A 214 -2.72 4.48 -11.78
C THR A 214 -3.66 5.46 -12.48
N LEU A 215 -3.15 6.65 -12.81
CA LEU A 215 -3.91 7.70 -13.47
C LEU A 215 -3.63 7.69 -14.98
N TRP A 216 -4.68 7.63 -15.79
CA TRP A 216 -4.57 7.56 -17.25
C TRP A 216 -4.96 8.88 -17.92
N ASP A 217 -4.28 9.18 -19.03
CA ASP A 217 -4.62 10.27 -19.95
C ASP A 217 -4.73 11.64 -19.27
N GLU A 218 -5.89 12.29 -19.36
CA GLU A 218 -6.16 13.61 -18.77
C GLU A 218 -6.05 13.58 -17.24
N ARG A 219 -6.19 12.41 -16.61
CA ARG A 219 -6.01 12.25 -15.16
C ARG A 219 -4.54 12.18 -14.76
N ALA A 220 -3.64 11.89 -15.70
CA ALA A 220 -2.23 11.75 -15.38
C ALA A 220 -1.63 13.06 -14.82
N ASP A 221 -2.10 14.20 -15.31
CA ASP A 221 -1.67 15.53 -14.86
C ASP A 221 -1.91 15.78 -13.37
N LEU A 222 -2.93 15.15 -12.78
CA LEU A 222 -3.26 15.34 -11.36
C LEU A 222 -2.09 14.94 -10.44
N ALA A 223 -1.23 14.01 -10.87
CA ALA A 223 -0.06 13.64 -10.07
C ALA A 223 0.96 14.77 -9.90
N GLU A 224 0.97 15.78 -10.78
CA GLU A 224 1.82 16.96 -10.64
C GLU A 224 1.19 18.04 -9.74
N GLU A 225 -0.13 17.96 -9.51
CA GLU A 225 -0.89 18.89 -8.68
C GLU A 225 -1.00 18.44 -7.22
N LEU A 226 -0.81 17.14 -6.98
CA LEU A 226 -0.93 16.50 -5.68
C LEU A 226 0.45 16.32 -5.01
N GLU A 227 0.49 16.50 -3.71
CA GLU A 227 1.71 16.42 -2.90
C GLU A 227 1.65 15.25 -1.91
N PRO A 228 2.78 14.57 -1.64
CA PRO A 228 2.86 13.62 -0.54
C PRO A 228 2.40 14.23 0.79
N GLY A 229 1.71 13.44 1.60
CA GLY A 229 1.11 13.87 2.87
C GLY A 229 -0.31 14.43 2.75
N GLN A 230 -0.80 14.75 1.55
CA GLN A 230 -2.19 15.18 1.35
C GLN A 230 -3.16 14.00 1.46
N SER A 231 -4.34 14.24 2.03
CA SER A 231 -5.44 13.27 2.02
C SER A 231 -6.32 13.48 0.80
N VAL A 232 -6.69 12.38 0.13
CA VAL A 232 -7.49 12.39 -1.10
C VAL A 232 -8.59 11.33 -1.05
N GLU A 233 -9.65 11.58 -1.82
CA GLU A 233 -10.63 10.60 -2.22
C GLU A 233 -10.40 10.23 -3.70
N VAL A 234 -10.17 8.95 -3.98
CA VAL A 234 -10.22 8.41 -5.33
C VAL A 234 -11.68 8.06 -5.62
N VAL A 235 -12.24 8.61 -6.69
CA VAL A 235 -13.66 8.44 -7.07
C VAL A 235 -13.76 7.63 -8.36
N ASP A 236 -14.72 6.70 -8.40
CA ASP A 236 -15.01 5.82 -9.55
C ASP A 236 -13.76 5.11 -10.13
N GLY A 237 -12.89 4.65 -9.23
CA GLY A 237 -11.74 3.81 -9.57
C GLY A 237 -12.16 2.38 -9.94
N TYR A 238 -11.29 1.65 -10.63
CA TYR A 238 -11.50 0.23 -10.90
C TYR A 238 -10.22 -0.58 -10.65
N VAL A 239 -10.37 -1.73 -10.00
CA VAL A 239 -9.26 -2.56 -9.54
C VAL A 239 -8.81 -3.50 -10.66
N ARG A 240 -7.51 -3.47 -10.93
CA ARG A 240 -6.83 -4.43 -11.81
C ARG A 240 -5.69 -5.11 -11.08
N GLU A 241 -5.36 -6.33 -11.49
CA GLU A 241 -4.13 -6.97 -11.07
C GLU A 241 -3.03 -6.70 -12.09
N ARG A 242 -1.84 -6.37 -11.59
CA ARG A 242 -0.62 -6.30 -12.38
C ARG A 242 0.51 -6.96 -11.61
N ASP A 243 1.15 -7.93 -12.25
CA ASP A 243 2.29 -8.68 -11.69
C ASP A 243 2.02 -9.28 -10.30
N GLY A 244 0.78 -9.69 -10.03
CA GLY A 244 0.37 -10.28 -8.74
C GLY A 244 0.04 -9.28 -7.64
N SER A 245 -0.09 -7.98 -7.96
CA SER A 245 -0.52 -6.93 -7.02
C SER A 245 -1.75 -6.19 -7.55
N LEU A 246 -2.66 -5.84 -6.65
CA LEU A 246 -3.83 -5.03 -7.00
C LEU A 246 -3.42 -3.56 -7.18
N GLU A 247 -3.91 -2.95 -8.26
CA GLU A 247 -3.79 -1.52 -8.55
C GLU A 247 -5.18 -0.93 -8.74
N LEU A 248 -5.39 0.28 -8.23
CA LEU A 248 -6.61 1.05 -8.45
C LEU A 248 -6.40 1.97 -9.66
N HIS A 249 -7.10 1.74 -10.75
CA HIS A 249 -6.95 2.52 -11.98
C HIS A 249 -8.02 3.61 -12.04
N VAL A 250 -7.61 4.83 -12.39
CA VAL A 250 -8.48 5.98 -12.58
C VAL A 250 -8.45 6.37 -14.06
N GLY A 251 -9.58 6.12 -14.73
CA GLY A 251 -9.78 6.45 -16.14
C GLY A 251 -10.52 7.77 -16.35
N SER A 252 -11.13 7.94 -17.52
CA SER A 252 -11.86 9.17 -17.87
C SER A 252 -13.03 9.50 -16.95
N ARG A 253 -13.70 8.48 -16.40
CA ARG A 253 -14.85 8.64 -15.48
C ARG A 253 -14.44 8.95 -14.04
N GLY A 254 -13.29 8.43 -13.60
CA GLY A 254 -12.84 8.61 -12.23
C GLY A 254 -12.13 9.93 -12.00
N ALA A 255 -11.92 10.24 -10.73
CA ALA A 255 -11.22 11.43 -10.25
C ALA A 255 -10.36 11.10 -9.03
N VAL A 256 -9.46 12.02 -8.71
CA VAL A 256 -8.76 12.06 -7.41
C VAL A 256 -8.94 13.46 -6.88
N GLU A 257 -9.59 13.60 -5.73
CA GLU A 257 -9.96 14.89 -5.16
C GLU A 257 -9.34 15.04 -3.77
N PRO A 258 -8.67 16.17 -3.46
CA PRO A 258 -8.18 16.42 -2.11
C PRO A 258 -9.34 16.62 -1.14
N ILE A 259 -9.20 16.06 0.07
CA ILE A 259 -10.18 16.15 1.14
C ILE A 259 -9.60 16.88 2.36
N ASP A 260 -10.47 17.53 3.13
CA ASP A 260 -10.07 18.26 4.34
C ASP A 260 -9.81 17.32 5.54
N GLU A 261 -10.35 16.09 5.49
CA GLU A 261 -10.15 15.08 6.52
C GLU A 261 -8.73 14.50 6.43
N ASP A 262 -7.99 14.51 7.54
CA ASP A 262 -6.65 13.91 7.57
C ASP A 262 -6.78 12.40 7.78
N ILE A 263 -6.41 11.63 6.75
CA ILE A 263 -6.35 10.17 6.83
C ILE A 263 -4.99 9.78 7.40
N GLU A 264 -5.01 8.93 8.44
CA GLU A 264 -3.81 8.38 9.05
C GLU A 264 -3.32 7.16 8.26
N TYR A 265 -2.01 7.08 8.04
CA TYR A 265 -1.34 5.89 7.50
C TYR A 265 -0.15 5.58 8.38
N VAL A 266 -0.14 4.36 8.94
CA VAL A 266 0.97 3.85 9.73
C VAL A 266 1.61 2.69 8.97
N PRO A 267 2.82 2.86 8.42
CA PRO A 267 3.46 1.82 7.64
C PRO A 267 3.85 0.63 8.52
N GLU A 268 3.54 -0.58 8.05
CA GLU A 268 4.04 -1.81 8.64
C GLU A 268 5.44 -2.12 8.07
N THR A 269 6.48 -1.80 8.83
CA THR A 269 7.86 -1.99 8.38
C THR A 269 8.56 -3.18 9.03
N THR A 270 9.48 -3.78 8.29
CA THR A 270 10.36 -4.85 8.74
C THR A 270 11.63 -4.27 9.35
N ASP A 271 12.03 -4.78 10.52
CA ASP A 271 13.28 -4.41 11.19
C ASP A 271 14.48 -4.68 10.28
N ILE A 272 15.34 -3.67 10.08
CA ILE A 272 16.51 -3.74 9.20
C ILE A 272 17.47 -4.87 9.60
N GLY A 273 17.63 -5.12 10.90
CA GLY A 273 18.48 -6.19 11.43
C GLY A 273 17.94 -7.61 11.19
N SER A 274 16.70 -7.75 10.70
CA SER A 274 16.04 -9.04 10.43
C SER A 274 15.93 -9.39 8.94
N LEU A 275 16.41 -8.51 8.06
CA LEU A 275 16.29 -8.65 6.61
C LEU A 275 17.06 -9.86 6.07
N GLU A 276 16.49 -10.51 5.05
CA GLU A 276 17.09 -11.64 4.36
C GLU A 276 17.15 -11.39 2.84
N LEU A 277 18.16 -11.98 2.20
CA LEU A 277 18.36 -11.86 0.76
C LEU A 277 17.17 -12.42 -0.04
N GLY A 278 16.70 -11.65 -1.02
CA GLY A 278 15.59 -12.01 -1.90
C GLY A 278 14.21 -11.62 -1.37
N GLN A 279 14.12 -11.04 -0.17
CA GLN A 279 12.87 -10.50 0.35
C GLN A 279 12.48 -9.19 -0.38
N THR A 280 11.18 -8.91 -0.43
CA THR A 280 10.64 -7.59 -0.77
C THR A 280 9.88 -7.10 0.46
N VAL A 281 10.34 -5.99 1.02
CA VAL A 281 9.87 -5.51 2.33
C VAL A 281 9.70 -3.99 2.34
N ASP A 282 8.89 -3.52 3.28
CA ASP A 282 8.84 -2.11 3.64
C ASP A 282 9.81 -1.89 4.80
N ILE A 283 10.68 -0.89 4.71
CA ILE A 283 11.65 -0.51 5.74
C ILE A 283 11.48 0.96 6.09
N ALA A 284 11.75 1.32 7.35
CA ALA A 284 11.77 2.70 7.77
C ALA A 284 12.94 2.98 8.71
N GLY A 285 13.40 4.22 8.71
CA GLY A 285 14.48 4.65 9.59
C GLY A 285 15.00 6.04 9.26
N GLY A 286 15.93 6.50 10.09
CA GLY A 286 16.62 7.77 9.88
C GLY A 286 17.73 7.64 8.84
N VAL A 287 17.85 8.64 7.97
CA VAL A 287 18.92 8.72 6.97
C VAL A 287 20.21 9.18 7.65
N ILE A 288 21.22 8.32 7.66
CA ILE A 288 22.55 8.59 8.24
C ILE A 288 23.61 8.90 7.18
N GLU A 289 23.32 8.66 5.92
CA GLU A 289 24.18 9.00 4.77
C GLU A 289 23.30 9.25 3.54
N ALA A 290 23.59 10.30 2.77
CA ALA A 290 22.88 10.60 1.53
C ALA A 290 23.88 10.98 0.44
N ASP A 291 24.12 10.07 -0.51
CA ASP A 291 24.99 10.33 -1.66
C ASP A 291 24.30 11.25 -2.67
N GLY A 292 25.11 11.90 -3.51
CA GLY A 292 24.60 12.63 -4.67
C GLY A 292 24.08 11.70 -5.78
N LYS A 293 23.14 12.19 -6.57
CA LYS A 293 22.61 11.48 -7.74
C LYS A 293 23.70 11.23 -8.78
N ARG A 294 23.73 10.01 -9.32
CA ARG A 294 24.61 9.58 -10.41
C ARG A 294 23.77 9.21 -11.63
N THR A 295 24.25 9.52 -12.82
CA THR A 295 23.60 9.15 -14.09
C THR A 295 24.49 8.24 -14.94
N PHE A 296 23.89 7.42 -15.80
CA PHE A 296 24.57 6.48 -16.69
C PHE A 296 23.74 6.21 -17.95
N ASP A 297 24.38 5.85 -19.06
CA ASP A 297 23.67 5.47 -20.29
C ASP A 297 23.21 4.01 -20.21
N ARG A 298 21.97 3.73 -20.63
CA ARG A 298 21.44 2.37 -20.81
C ARG A 298 21.69 1.85 -22.22
N ASP A 299 21.63 0.53 -22.38
CA ASP A 299 21.81 -0.14 -23.67
C ASP A 299 20.73 0.23 -24.70
N ASP A 300 19.55 0.68 -24.25
CA ASP A 300 18.45 1.17 -25.08
C ASP A 300 18.61 2.65 -25.48
N GLY A 301 19.68 3.31 -25.03
CA GLY A 301 19.97 4.72 -25.29
C GLY A 301 19.26 5.70 -24.35
N SER A 302 18.47 5.23 -23.37
CA SER A 302 17.92 6.08 -22.31
C SER A 302 18.96 6.38 -21.22
N GLU A 303 18.78 7.49 -20.50
CA GLU A 303 19.62 7.79 -19.33
C GLU A 303 19.03 7.13 -18.07
N GLY A 304 19.84 6.35 -17.37
CA GLY A 304 19.56 5.82 -16.05
C GLY A 304 20.12 6.70 -14.95
N GLN A 305 19.45 6.70 -13.80
CA GLN A 305 19.84 7.49 -12.64
C GLN A 305 19.75 6.62 -11.38
N VAL A 306 20.69 6.82 -10.46
CA VAL A 306 20.75 6.15 -9.17
C VAL A 306 21.29 7.09 -8.10
N ARG A 307 20.66 7.09 -6.93
CA ARG A 307 21.13 7.77 -5.71
C ARG A 307 21.22 6.73 -4.61
N ASN A 308 22.23 6.81 -3.76
CA ASN A 308 22.36 5.90 -2.62
C ASN A 308 22.14 6.67 -1.32
N ILE A 309 21.42 6.06 -0.40
CA ILE A 309 21.28 6.55 0.96
C ILE A 309 21.59 5.41 1.93
N ARG A 310 21.85 5.72 3.19
CA ARG A 310 21.98 4.73 4.26
C ARG A 310 20.93 5.03 5.32
N VAL A 311 20.07 4.05 5.56
CA VAL A 311 18.93 4.16 6.47
C VAL A 311 19.22 3.32 7.70
N LYS A 312 18.94 3.85 8.88
CA LYS A 312 19.17 3.20 10.17
C LYS A 312 17.92 3.21 11.03
N ASP A 313 17.62 2.06 11.63
CA ASP A 313 16.60 1.90 12.65
C ASP A 313 17.25 1.46 13.98
N GLY A 314 16.42 1.08 14.96
CA GLY A 314 16.91 0.58 16.26
C GLY A 314 17.58 -0.81 16.21
N THR A 315 17.50 -1.52 15.09
CA THR A 315 17.95 -2.91 14.92
C THR A 315 19.18 -3.04 14.02
N GLY A 316 19.40 -2.10 13.10
CA GLY A 316 20.51 -2.10 12.17
C GLY A 316 20.48 -0.94 11.20
N ASP A 317 21.34 -0.99 10.20
CA ASP A 317 21.37 -0.04 9.10
C ASP A 317 21.59 -0.75 7.78
N ILE A 318 21.08 -0.17 6.70
CA ILE A 318 21.16 -0.75 5.36
C ILE A 318 21.40 0.34 4.32
N ARG A 319 22.22 0.01 3.31
CA ARG A 319 22.38 0.84 2.12
C ARG A 319 21.16 0.65 1.25
N VAL A 320 20.57 1.76 0.80
CA VAL A 320 19.45 1.77 -0.12
C VAL A 320 19.86 2.40 -1.44
N ALA A 321 19.62 1.71 -2.55
CA ALA A 321 19.78 2.22 -3.90
C ALA A 321 18.43 2.71 -4.43
N LEU A 322 18.28 4.04 -4.57
CA LEU A 322 17.12 4.69 -5.15
C LEU A 322 17.31 4.81 -6.66
N TRP A 323 16.47 4.11 -7.43
CA TRP A 323 16.58 4.04 -8.88
C TRP A 323 15.58 4.96 -9.59
N GLY A 324 15.98 5.49 -10.75
CA GLY A 324 15.10 6.28 -11.61
C GLY A 324 14.59 7.54 -10.91
N GLU A 325 13.28 7.76 -10.94
CA GLU A 325 12.61 8.92 -10.32
C GLU A 325 12.85 8.99 -8.80
N LYS A 326 13.08 7.85 -8.13
CA LYS A 326 13.37 7.83 -6.70
C LYS A 326 14.74 8.42 -6.37
N ALA A 327 15.63 8.49 -7.35
CA ALA A 327 16.91 9.18 -7.19
C ALA A 327 16.75 10.71 -7.07
N ASP A 328 15.59 11.25 -7.46
CA ASP A 328 15.22 12.67 -7.37
C ASP A 328 14.45 13.01 -6.09
N ALA A 329 14.16 12.03 -5.23
CA ALA A 329 13.46 12.28 -3.97
C ALA A 329 14.24 13.28 -3.09
N ASP A 330 13.50 14.20 -2.48
CA ASP A 330 14.02 15.24 -1.58
C ASP A 330 14.33 14.64 -0.21
N VAL A 331 15.37 13.81 -0.18
CA VAL A 331 15.87 13.11 1.00
C VAL A 331 17.21 13.71 1.40
N ASP A 332 17.32 14.18 2.62
CA ASP A 332 18.52 14.75 3.24
C ASP A 332 18.95 13.95 4.48
N LEU A 333 20.12 14.31 5.01
CA LEU A 333 20.65 13.71 6.23
C LEU A 333 19.73 14.05 7.42
N ALA A 334 19.49 13.06 8.28
CA ALA A 334 18.61 13.10 9.44
C ALA A 334 17.09 13.05 9.14
N ASP A 335 16.69 12.98 7.88
CA ASP A 335 15.29 12.73 7.53
C ASP A 335 14.86 11.33 7.98
N TYR A 336 13.58 11.20 8.36
CA TYR A 336 12.97 9.89 8.55
C TYR A 336 12.30 9.46 7.25
N VAL A 337 12.69 8.30 6.73
CA VAL A 337 12.16 7.80 5.46
C VAL A 337 11.47 6.46 5.64
N VAL A 338 10.42 6.28 4.86
CA VAL A 338 9.73 5.00 4.68
C VAL A 338 9.90 4.58 3.24
N ILE A 339 10.49 3.41 3.03
CA ILE A 339 10.84 2.88 1.72
C ILE A 339 10.10 1.56 1.58
N THR A 340 9.18 1.54 0.64
CA THR A 340 8.28 0.41 0.47
C THR A 340 8.67 -0.43 -0.73
N ASP A 341 8.28 -1.71 -0.73
CA ASP A 341 8.61 -2.69 -1.77
C ASP A 341 10.11 -2.67 -2.12
N ALA A 342 10.96 -2.54 -1.09
CA ALA A 342 12.40 -2.56 -1.25
C ALA A 342 12.86 -4.00 -1.45
N GLU A 343 13.49 -4.28 -2.59
CA GLU A 343 14.03 -5.60 -2.88
C GLU A 343 15.40 -5.77 -2.20
N ILE A 344 15.53 -6.74 -1.29
CA ILE A 344 16.78 -7.03 -0.60
C ILE A 344 17.69 -7.88 -1.50
N LYS A 345 18.84 -7.33 -1.86
CA LYS A 345 19.81 -7.89 -2.80
C LYS A 345 21.18 -8.03 -2.14
N GLU A 346 22.06 -8.78 -2.81
CA GLU A 346 23.48 -8.82 -2.45
C GLU A 346 24.13 -7.51 -2.87
N GLY A 347 24.64 -6.77 -1.88
CA GLY A 347 25.36 -5.53 -2.04
C GLY A 347 26.86 -5.73 -2.20
N TRP A 348 27.61 -4.66 -1.92
CA TRP A 348 29.07 -4.70 -1.98
C TRP A 348 29.64 -5.48 -0.78
N GLN A 349 30.69 -6.26 -0.99
CA GLN A 349 31.32 -7.12 0.05
C GLN A 349 30.38 -8.14 0.73
N GLU A 350 29.38 -8.68 0.03
CA GLU A 350 28.44 -9.68 0.58
C GLU A 350 27.50 -9.13 1.69
N ASP A 351 27.44 -7.80 1.87
CA ASP A 351 26.43 -7.14 2.73
C ASP A 351 25.07 -7.07 2.02
N LEU A 352 23.98 -6.92 2.78
CA LEU A 352 22.65 -6.69 2.20
C LEU A 352 22.52 -5.25 1.68
N GLU A 353 21.91 -5.09 0.51
CA GLU A 353 21.51 -3.80 -0.06
C GLU A 353 20.01 -3.81 -0.38
N ALA A 354 19.29 -2.77 0.04
CA ALA A 354 17.91 -2.57 -0.35
C ALA A 354 17.86 -1.82 -1.70
N SER A 355 17.13 -2.36 -2.67
CA SER A 355 16.97 -1.77 -3.99
C SER A 355 15.56 -1.21 -4.15
N ALA A 356 15.41 0.12 -4.10
CA ALA A 356 14.15 0.81 -4.35
C ALA A 356 13.98 1.05 -5.86
N GLY A 357 13.22 0.15 -6.50
CA GLY A 357 13.02 0.11 -7.94
C GLY A 357 11.74 0.82 -8.41
N TRP A 358 11.20 0.39 -9.55
CA TRP A 358 10.00 0.99 -10.16
C TRP A 358 8.69 0.70 -9.42
N ARG A 359 8.67 -0.33 -8.56
CA ARG A 359 7.52 -0.67 -7.71
C ARG A 359 7.54 0.07 -6.38
N SER A 360 8.73 0.42 -5.92
CA SER A 360 8.96 1.05 -4.62
C SER A 360 8.43 2.48 -4.56
N SER A 361 8.04 2.92 -3.36
CA SER A 361 7.82 4.33 -3.03
C SER A 361 8.77 4.76 -1.92
N VAL A 362 9.09 6.05 -1.89
CA VAL A 362 9.94 6.67 -0.88
C VAL A 362 9.15 7.84 -0.31
N ALA A 363 8.71 7.72 0.94
CA ALA A 363 8.03 8.78 1.67
C ALA A 363 8.99 9.38 2.70
N VAL A 364 9.14 10.71 2.68
CA VAL A 364 9.86 11.46 3.71
C VAL A 364 8.85 11.92 4.74
N MET A 365 9.15 11.66 6.01
CA MET A 365 8.29 12.03 7.13
C MET A 365 8.94 13.16 7.93
N ASP A 366 8.14 14.17 8.28
CA ASP A 366 8.58 15.29 9.12
C ASP A 366 8.97 14.85 10.53
N GLU A 367 8.34 13.79 11.05
CA GLU A 367 8.61 13.22 12.37
C GLU A 367 8.47 11.70 12.32
N ALA A 368 9.28 10.97 13.09
CA ALA A 368 9.16 9.52 13.19
C ALA A 368 7.80 9.18 13.85
N PRO A 369 7.01 8.24 13.30
CA PRO A 369 5.71 7.90 13.86
C PRO A 369 5.84 7.40 15.31
N GLU A 370 4.83 7.69 16.14
CA GLU A 370 4.83 7.29 17.56
C GLU A 370 4.97 5.76 17.67
N GLY A 371 6.11 5.28 18.19
CA GLY A 371 6.41 3.84 18.31
C GLY A 371 7.33 3.27 17.22
N ALA A 372 7.82 4.09 16.29
CA ALA A 372 8.91 3.73 15.39
C ALA A 372 10.14 3.25 16.15
N ALA A 373 10.81 2.20 15.66
CA ALA A 373 12.05 1.70 16.24
C ALA A 373 13.09 2.83 16.33
N GLY A 374 13.44 3.20 17.56
CA GLY A 374 14.09 4.47 17.88
C GLY A 374 15.35 4.75 17.06
N THR A 375 15.33 5.88 16.36
CA THR A 375 16.54 6.55 15.91
C THR A 375 17.12 7.29 17.13
N ASP A 376 18.10 6.67 17.81
CA ASP A 376 18.92 7.37 18.80
C ASP A 376 19.83 8.38 18.07
N ALA A 377 19.22 9.45 17.58
CA ALA A 377 19.86 10.60 16.94
C ALA A 377 19.37 11.87 17.67
N GLY A 378 19.83 12.03 18.91
CA GLY A 378 20.04 13.33 19.55
C GLY A 378 18.85 14.29 19.65
N ASP A 379 17.82 13.94 20.44
CA ASP A 379 16.98 14.98 21.06
C ASP A 379 17.72 15.58 22.27
N SER A 380 18.43 16.67 22.03
CA SER A 380 18.90 17.60 23.07
C SER A 380 19.06 19.00 22.47
N GLY A 381 17.95 19.58 22.03
CA GLY A 381 17.83 21.01 21.74
C GLY A 381 16.82 21.66 22.70
N PRO A 382 17.10 22.84 23.29
CA PRO A 382 16.23 23.42 24.30
C PRO A 382 14.95 23.97 23.67
N THR A 383 13.81 23.54 24.18
CA THR A 383 12.48 24.11 23.90
C THR A 383 12.46 25.60 24.31
N PRO A 384 12.05 26.53 23.44
CA PRO A 384 11.85 27.92 23.86
C PRO A 384 10.60 28.02 24.73
N PRO A 385 10.61 28.75 25.86
CA PRO A 385 9.42 28.92 26.66
C PRO A 385 8.42 29.81 25.93
N SER A 386 7.17 29.35 25.92
CA SER A 386 6.01 30.06 25.42
C SER A 386 5.77 31.35 26.19
N ASP A 387 5.59 32.43 25.43
CA ASP A 387 5.22 33.75 25.92
C ASP A 387 3.73 33.72 26.33
N GLN A 388 3.47 33.62 27.64
CA GLN A 388 2.17 33.95 28.21
C GLN A 388 2.34 34.71 29.54
N GLY A 389 1.94 35.99 29.52
CA GLY A 389 1.04 36.50 30.55
C GLY A 389 1.67 37.26 31.72
N LEU A 390 1.83 38.57 31.51
CA LEU A 390 1.87 39.57 32.59
C LEU A 390 0.60 39.50 33.45
N GLY A 391 0.75 39.41 34.77
CA GLY A 391 -0.39 39.55 35.70
C GLY A 391 -0.09 39.33 37.18
N ALA A 392 0.39 40.39 37.84
CA ALA A 392 0.16 40.79 39.22
C ALA A 392 -0.12 39.71 40.30
N PHE A 393 0.72 39.66 41.35
CA PHE A 393 0.27 39.91 42.74
C PHE A 393 1.46 40.24 43.65
N SER A 394 1.21 41.14 44.59
CA SER A 394 2.14 41.79 45.50
C SER A 394 2.17 41.11 46.88
N GLY A 395 3.24 41.33 47.66
CA GLY A 395 3.30 41.12 49.12
C GLY A 395 4.31 40.05 49.54
N ASP A 396 5.51 40.42 49.99
CA ASP A 396 5.90 40.72 51.39
C ASP A 396 6.01 39.49 52.30
N GLY A 397 7.12 39.36 53.03
CA GLY A 397 7.22 38.46 54.18
C GLY A 397 8.54 37.70 54.38
N SER A 398 9.45 38.35 55.11
CA SER A 398 10.63 37.80 55.83
C SER A 398 10.57 36.35 56.36
N SER A 399 11.71 35.66 56.36
CA SER A 399 12.49 35.19 57.54
C SER A 399 13.42 34.03 57.14
N GLY A 400 14.74 34.14 57.33
CA GLY A 400 15.49 33.56 58.47
C GLY A 400 15.74 32.06 58.26
N GLY A 401 16.94 31.48 58.15
CA GLY A 401 18.23 31.76 58.77
C GLY A 401 18.76 30.44 59.38
N SER A 402 20.09 30.23 59.34
CA SER A 402 20.88 29.18 60.03
C SER A 402 20.86 27.77 59.42
N SER A 403 21.95 27.17 58.91
CA SER A 403 23.32 26.89 59.41
C SER A 403 23.46 25.65 60.33
N GLY A 404 24.54 24.87 60.09
CA GLY A 404 25.05 23.76 60.92
C GLY A 404 24.88 22.39 60.25
N SER A 405 25.86 21.79 59.57
CA SER A 405 27.20 21.31 59.99
C SER A 405 27.18 19.93 60.66
N SER A 406 28.08 19.06 60.15
CA SER A 406 28.85 17.99 60.81
C SER A 406 28.19 16.64 61.13
N ASP A 407 28.62 15.64 60.36
CA ASP A 407 29.47 14.52 60.76
C ASP A 407 28.91 13.35 61.59
N ASP A 408 29.25 12.17 61.04
CA ASP A 408 29.69 10.93 61.69
C ASP A 408 28.67 10.14 62.53
N THR A 409 28.34 8.92 62.08
CA THR A 409 29.01 7.71 62.58
C THR A 409 28.36 6.42 62.06
N SER A 410 29.26 5.59 61.55
CA SER A 410 29.21 4.14 61.41
C SER A 410 28.39 3.32 62.42
N ALA A 411 27.74 2.25 61.93
CA ALA A 411 27.62 0.99 62.66
C ALA A 411 27.49 -0.19 61.68
N ALA A 412 28.44 -1.11 61.83
CA ALA A 412 28.59 -2.34 61.08
C ALA A 412 27.58 -3.43 61.47
N ASN A 413 27.34 -4.37 60.55
CA ASN A 413 27.24 -5.79 60.88
C ASN A 413 27.75 -6.64 59.71
N GLY A 414 28.67 -7.56 60.00
CA GLY A 414 29.20 -8.55 59.04
C GLY A 414 28.17 -9.65 58.74
N GLY A 415 28.40 -10.61 57.85
CA GLY A 415 29.56 -11.00 57.06
C GLY A 415 29.29 -12.45 56.65
N SER A 416 29.63 -12.84 55.42
CA SER A 416 29.97 -14.23 55.11
C SER A 416 30.75 -14.28 53.80
N SER A 417 31.92 -14.89 53.90
CA SER A 417 32.95 -15.09 52.89
C SER A 417 32.62 -16.21 51.91
N SER A 418 33.09 -16.07 50.67
CA SER A 418 33.65 -17.18 49.89
C SER A 418 34.72 -16.65 48.92
N ASP A 419 35.94 -17.12 49.15
CA ASP A 419 37.18 -16.97 48.40
C ASP A 419 37.06 -17.28 46.90
N ALA A 420 37.72 -16.47 46.05
CA ALA A 420 38.33 -16.93 44.80
C ALA A 420 39.39 -15.91 44.28
N SER A 421 40.65 -16.17 44.63
CA SER A 421 41.87 -15.96 43.82
C SER A 421 41.97 -14.75 42.88
N ALA A 422 42.75 -13.74 43.30
CA ALA A 422 43.33 -12.74 42.42
C ALA A 422 44.43 -13.37 41.52
N ALA A 423 44.21 -13.32 40.22
CA ALA A 423 45.26 -13.44 39.21
C ALA A 423 45.62 -12.03 38.78
N GLU A 424 46.88 -11.61 39.02
CA GLU A 424 47.40 -10.38 38.45
C GLU A 424 47.55 -10.57 36.94
N SER A 425 46.68 -9.94 36.16
CA SER A 425 46.86 -9.76 34.72
C SER A 425 47.91 -8.67 34.53
N THR A 426 49.10 -9.06 34.10
CA THR A 426 50.13 -8.13 33.62
C THR A 426 49.63 -7.51 32.32
N GLY A 427 48.98 -6.35 32.39
CA GLY A 427 48.57 -5.57 31.22
C GLY A 427 49.79 -5.14 30.40
N GLU A 428 49.64 -5.12 29.07
CA GLU A 428 50.69 -4.66 28.16
C GLU A 428 50.68 -3.14 28.10
N ALA A 429 51.84 -2.50 28.21
CA ALA A 429 51.95 -1.05 28.08
C ALA A 429 51.67 -0.67 26.61
N VAL A 430 50.66 0.16 26.38
CA VAL A 430 50.20 0.59 25.07
C VAL A 430 50.13 2.11 24.99
N GLU A 431 50.38 2.64 23.80
CA GLU A 431 50.11 4.03 23.43
C GLU A 431 49.18 4.01 22.21
N PHE A 432 48.09 4.76 22.26
CA PHE A 432 47.08 4.82 21.19
C PHE A 432 46.70 6.27 20.92
N THR A 433 46.77 6.67 19.66
CA THR A 433 46.36 8.01 19.21
C THR A 433 45.15 7.87 18.31
N GLY A 434 44.06 8.55 18.64
CA GLY A 434 42.84 8.52 17.85
C GLY A 434 41.94 9.71 18.15
N THR A 435 40.88 9.85 17.36
CA THR A 435 39.84 10.86 17.57
C THR A 435 38.77 10.30 18.51
N VAL A 436 38.31 11.11 19.45
CA VAL A 436 37.22 10.75 20.36
C VAL A 436 35.91 10.65 19.57
N VAL A 437 35.41 9.43 19.36
CA VAL A 437 34.12 9.17 18.70
C VAL A 437 32.98 8.98 19.69
N GLN A 438 33.31 8.71 20.96
CA GLN A 438 32.36 8.69 22.08
C GLN A 438 33.00 9.32 23.31
N ALA A 439 32.42 10.42 23.79
CA ALA A 439 32.77 11.04 25.07
C ALA A 439 31.93 10.41 26.20
N GLY A 440 32.53 10.12 27.36
CA GLY A 440 31.84 9.51 28.50
C GLY A 440 32.67 8.43 29.21
N THR A 441 32.01 7.58 30.00
CA THR A 441 32.66 6.45 30.71
C THR A 441 32.07 5.13 30.20
N PRO A 442 32.74 4.41 29.28
CA PRO A 442 34.08 4.65 28.74
C PRO A 442 34.15 5.64 27.57
N VAL A 443 35.37 6.16 27.33
CA VAL A 443 35.72 6.91 26.12
C VAL A 443 36.05 5.92 25.00
N ILE A 444 35.67 6.22 23.75
CA ILE A 444 36.09 5.45 22.58
C ILE A 444 36.92 6.33 21.65
N LEU A 445 38.12 5.86 21.31
CA LEU A 445 39.03 6.49 20.37
C LEU A 445 39.08 5.69 19.06
N ASP A 446 39.14 6.38 17.92
CA ASP A 446 39.30 5.78 16.59
C ASP A 446 40.54 6.36 15.88
N ASP A 447 41.45 5.51 15.40
CA ASP A 447 42.63 5.91 14.62
C ASP A 447 42.39 5.87 13.09
N GLY A 448 41.16 5.55 12.65
CA GLY A 448 40.77 5.35 11.26
C GLY A 448 40.94 3.91 10.77
N THR A 449 41.49 3.01 11.60
CA THR A 449 41.65 1.59 11.31
C THR A 449 41.10 0.67 12.40
N GLN A 450 41.08 1.12 13.65
CA GLN A 450 40.54 0.38 14.79
C GLN A 450 40.02 1.33 15.86
N THR A 451 39.03 0.87 16.61
CA THR A 451 38.52 1.57 17.79
C THR A 451 39.07 0.96 19.08
N LYS A 452 39.39 1.80 20.06
CA LYS A 452 39.86 1.41 21.38
C LYS A 452 38.99 2.01 22.47
N THR A 453 38.56 1.16 23.40
CA THR A 453 37.86 1.58 24.61
C THR A 453 38.88 2.03 25.65
N VAL A 454 38.73 3.23 26.18
CA VAL A 454 39.65 3.84 27.12
C VAL A 454 38.92 4.23 28.41
N ASP A 455 39.43 3.78 29.54
CA ASP A 455 39.07 4.30 30.86
C ASP A 455 40.00 5.45 31.20
N THR A 456 39.43 6.65 31.33
CA THR A 456 40.12 7.85 31.76
C THR A 456 39.17 8.75 32.53
N ASP A 457 39.70 9.48 33.52
CA ASP A 457 38.99 10.54 34.23
C ASP A 457 39.15 11.91 33.54
N ALA A 458 39.81 11.97 32.37
CA ALA A 458 39.96 13.20 31.60
C ALA A 458 38.64 13.57 30.91
N ASP A 459 38.22 14.84 31.04
CA ASP A 459 37.11 15.41 30.28
C ASP A 459 37.52 15.57 28.81
N LEU A 460 37.13 14.61 27.96
CA LEU A 460 37.40 14.59 26.53
C LEU A 460 36.13 14.91 25.73
N GLY A 461 36.23 15.81 24.76
CA GLY A 461 35.15 16.18 23.85
C GLY A 461 35.11 15.28 22.62
N LEU A 462 33.90 15.09 22.07
CA LEU A 462 33.73 14.39 20.80
C LEU A 462 34.45 15.16 19.68
N GLY A 463 35.30 14.46 18.91
CA GLY A 463 36.15 15.05 17.87
C GLY A 463 37.54 15.50 18.33
N ASP A 464 37.88 15.40 19.61
CA ASP A 464 39.25 15.67 20.07
C ASP A 464 40.22 14.60 19.56
N GLU A 465 41.35 15.01 18.98
CA GLU A 465 42.46 14.10 18.69
C GLU A 465 43.28 13.92 19.97
N VAL A 466 43.41 12.68 20.45
CA VAL A 466 43.98 12.38 21.76
C VAL A 466 44.97 11.22 21.67
N THR A 467 46.12 11.37 22.33
CA THR A 467 47.05 10.27 22.58
C THR A 467 46.91 9.80 24.02
N VAL A 468 46.61 8.52 24.22
CA VAL A 468 46.52 7.89 25.53
C VAL A 468 47.64 6.87 25.69
N SER A 469 48.31 6.89 26.85
CA SER A 469 49.27 5.86 27.23
C SER A 469 48.88 5.22 28.56
N GLY A 470 49.00 3.90 28.64
CA GLY A 470 48.62 3.14 29.82
C GLY A 470 48.73 1.64 29.60
N THR A 471 47.94 0.85 30.32
CA THR A 471 47.95 -0.61 30.21
C THR A 471 46.69 -1.14 29.55
N GLU A 472 46.84 -1.97 28.52
CA GLU A 472 45.73 -2.68 27.89
C GLU A 472 45.48 -4.02 28.59
N THR A 473 44.23 -4.30 28.92
CA THR A 473 43.76 -5.61 29.40
C THR A 473 42.39 -5.88 28.78
N ASP A 474 42.22 -7.05 28.16
CA ASP A 474 40.98 -7.47 27.49
C ASP A 474 40.42 -6.44 26.49
N GLY A 475 41.29 -5.78 25.72
CA GLY A 475 40.91 -4.80 24.69
C GLY A 475 40.55 -3.41 25.20
N ARG A 476 40.71 -3.16 26.51
CA ARG A 476 40.42 -1.89 27.17
C ARG A 476 41.70 -1.27 27.73
N ILE A 477 41.92 0.01 27.43
CA ILE A 477 43.09 0.75 27.88
C ILE A 477 42.73 1.49 29.16
N SER A 478 43.41 1.17 30.27
CA SER A 478 43.40 2.03 31.46
C SER A 478 44.45 3.13 31.27
N ALA A 479 44.01 4.35 31.00
CA ALA A 479 44.92 5.46 30.68
C ALA A 479 45.66 5.96 31.93
N GLU A 480 46.99 5.95 31.89
CA GLU A 480 47.86 6.56 32.90
C GLU A 480 48.17 8.02 32.54
N SER A 481 48.20 8.36 31.25
CA SER A 481 48.29 9.74 30.77
C SER A 481 47.51 9.96 29.48
N VAL A 482 47.02 11.18 29.31
CA VAL A 482 46.17 11.61 28.19
C VAL A 482 46.69 12.96 27.69
N GLU A 483 47.05 13.03 26.40
CA GLU A 483 47.51 14.24 25.73
C GLU A 483 46.50 14.63 24.64
N VAL A 484 45.80 15.76 24.82
CA VAL A 484 44.84 16.29 23.85
C VAL A 484 45.54 17.19 22.84
N HIS A 485 45.42 16.82 21.57
CA HIS A 485 45.97 17.52 20.41
C HIS A 485 44.86 18.37 19.80
N THR A 486 44.46 19.44 20.48
CA THR A 486 43.36 20.30 19.99
C THR A 486 43.75 20.94 18.65
N GLY A 487 43.17 20.44 17.56
CA GLY A 487 43.18 21.09 16.25
C GLY A 487 42.24 22.29 16.27
N ALA A 488 42.78 23.50 16.30
CA ALA A 488 41.99 24.72 16.17
C ALA A 488 41.23 24.74 14.83
N GLN A 489 39.91 24.54 14.87
CA GLN A 489 38.99 25.08 13.87
C GLN A 489 37.93 25.91 14.60
N GLN A 490 38.08 27.23 14.47
CA GLN A 490 37.00 28.21 14.58
C GLN A 490 36.18 28.20 13.30
#